data_AF-A0A701KKU6-F1
#
_entry.id   AF-A0A701KKU6-F1
#
_cell.length_a   1.000
_cell.length_b   1.000
_cell.length_c   1.000
_cell.angle_alpha   90.00
_cell.angle_beta   90.00
_cell.angle_gamma   90.00
#
_symmetry.space_group_name_H-M   'P 1'
#
loop_
_entity.id
_entity.type
_entity.pdbx_description
1 polymer ?
#
loop_
_entity_poly.entity_id
_entity_poly.type
_entity_poly.pdbx_seq_one_letter_code
_entity_poly.pdbx_strand_id
1 'polypeptide(L)'
;MAQHGALETLKDLAEKEVDDAARLLGEMRRGCQQAEEQLKMLIDYQNEYRSNLNTDMGNGIASNRWINYQQFIQSLEKAIEQHRLQLTQWTQKVDLALKSWREKKQRLQAWQTLQDRQTAAALLAENRMDQKKMDEFAQRAAMRKPE
;
A
#
# COMPACT_ATOMS: atom_id res chain seq x y z
N MET A 1 -35.92 8.68 -1.45
CA MET A 1 -34.63 7.96 -1.45
C MET A 1 -33.63 8.87 -2.12
N ALA A 2 -32.59 9.32 -1.39
CA ALA A 2 -31.62 10.24 -1.94
C ALA A 2 -30.88 9.59 -3.12
N GLN A 3 -31.00 10.18 -4.31
CA GLN A 3 -30.10 9.87 -5.43
C GLN A 3 -28.69 10.15 -4.94
N HIS A 4 -27.91 9.09 -4.72
CA HIS A 4 -26.49 9.24 -4.38
C HIS A 4 -25.85 9.97 -5.56
N GLY A 5 -25.36 11.18 -5.31
CA GLY A 5 -24.82 12.04 -6.36
C GLY A 5 -23.66 11.34 -7.07
N ALA A 6 -23.46 11.60 -8.37
CA ALA A 6 -22.39 10.97 -9.15
C ALA A 6 -21.00 11.11 -8.49
N LEU A 7 -20.76 12.22 -7.77
CA LEU A 7 -19.52 12.46 -7.01
C LEU A 7 -19.38 11.54 -5.79
N GLU A 8 -20.47 11.20 -5.10
CA GLU A 8 -20.46 10.26 -3.97
C GLU A 8 -20.04 8.87 -4.45
N THR A 9 -20.69 8.39 -5.51
CA THR A 9 -20.38 7.07 -6.09
C THR A 9 -18.92 6.98 -6.56
N LEU A 10 -18.39 8.06 -7.13
CA LEU A 10 -16.98 8.12 -7.57
C LEU A 10 -16.00 8.14 -6.40
N LYS A 11 -16.35 8.78 -5.29
CA LYS A 11 -15.57 8.76 -4.06
C LYS A 11 -15.59 7.36 -3.43
N ASP A 12 -16.76 6.75 -3.27
CA ASP A 12 -16.92 5.40 -2.72
C ASP A 12 -16.11 4.36 -3.51
N LEU A 13 -16.13 4.47 -4.84
CA LEU A 13 -15.32 3.63 -5.71
C LEU A 13 -13.82 3.88 -5.48
N ALA A 14 -13.40 5.14 -5.39
CA ALA A 14 -12.00 5.48 -5.13
C ALA A 14 -11.52 5.01 -3.75
N GLU A 15 -12.40 5.00 -2.74
CA GLU A 15 -12.09 4.50 -1.40
C GLU A 15 -11.86 2.99 -1.42
N LYS A 16 -12.75 2.23 -2.07
CA LYS A 16 -12.56 0.78 -2.28
C LYS A 16 -11.26 0.46 -3.02
N GLU A 17 -10.95 1.22 -4.07
CA GLU A 17 -9.72 1.06 -4.84
C GLU A 17 -8.46 1.30 -4.01
N VAL A 18 -8.50 2.26 -3.09
CA VAL A 18 -7.41 2.55 -2.13
C VAL A 18 -7.25 1.41 -1.14
N ASP A 19 -8.34 0.89 -0.59
CA ASP A 19 -8.33 -0.23 0.35
C ASP A 19 -7.77 -1.51 -0.28
N ASP A 20 -8.20 -1.80 -1.51
CA ASP A 20 -7.70 -2.96 -2.26
C ASP A 20 -6.21 -2.82 -2.58
N ALA A 21 -5.75 -1.62 -2.95
CA ALA A 21 -4.31 -1.38 -3.15
C ALA A 21 -3.51 -1.44 -1.86
N ALA A 22 -4.08 -1.04 -0.72
CA ALA A 22 -3.43 -1.19 0.58
C ALA A 22 -3.30 -2.67 0.96
N ARG A 23 -4.33 -3.48 0.70
CA ARG A 23 -4.31 -4.93 0.94
C ARG A 23 -3.24 -5.61 0.08
N LEU A 24 -3.18 -5.27 -1.21
CA LEU A 24 -2.15 -5.76 -2.14
C LEU A 24 -0.74 -5.35 -1.70
N LEU A 25 -0.54 -4.09 -1.30
CA LEU A 25 0.75 -3.62 -0.78
C LEU A 25 1.18 -4.42 0.45
N GLY A 26 0.23 -4.72 1.35
CA GLY A 26 0.47 -5.59 2.51
C GLY A 26 0.92 -6.99 2.11
N GLU A 27 0.29 -7.60 1.11
CA GLU A 27 0.68 -8.90 0.57
C GLU A 27 2.09 -8.88 -0.03
N MET A 28 2.41 -7.88 -0.84
CA MET A 28 3.75 -7.76 -1.44
C MET A 28 4.83 -7.59 -0.36
N ARG A 29 4.55 -6.80 0.68
CA ARG A 29 5.48 -6.62 1.82
C ARG A 29 5.72 -7.91 2.57
N ARG A 30 4.67 -8.69 2.86
CA ARG A 30 4.82 -10.02 3.49
C ARG A 30 5.63 -10.98 2.63
N GLY A 31 5.37 -11.01 1.32
CA GLY A 31 6.17 -11.82 0.38
C GLY A 31 7.65 -11.43 0.36
N CYS A 32 7.94 -10.12 0.41
CA CYS A 32 9.31 -9.61 0.50
C CYS A 32 10.01 -10.03 1.80
N GLN A 33 9.34 -9.87 2.95
CA GLN A 33 9.87 -10.29 4.25
C GLN A 33 10.16 -11.79 4.29
N GLN A 34 9.24 -12.61 3.76
CA GLN A 34 9.45 -14.06 3.69
C GLN A 34 10.65 -14.43 2.81
N ALA A 35 10.83 -13.76 1.67
CA ALA A 35 11.99 -13.98 0.81
C ALA A 35 13.31 -13.57 1.48
N GLU A 36 13.30 -12.47 2.25
CA GLU A 36 14.43 -12.02 3.04
C GLU A 36 14.79 -13.02 4.16
N GLU A 37 13.81 -13.54 4.89
CA GLU A 37 14.00 -14.56 5.91
C GLU A 37 14.60 -15.85 5.33
N GLN A 38 14.09 -16.32 4.18
CA GLN A 38 14.63 -17.50 3.49
C GLN A 38 16.07 -17.30 3.06
N LEU A 39 16.38 -16.13 2.47
CA LEU A 39 17.75 -15.80 2.09
C LEU A 39 18.68 -15.77 3.30
N LYS A 40 18.24 -15.16 4.40
CA LYS A 40 19.00 -15.10 5.65
C LYS A 40 19.29 -16.49 6.18
N MET A 41 18.31 -17.39 6.23
CA MET A 41 18.51 -18.78 6.67
C MET A 41 19.58 -19.49 5.84
N LEU A 42 19.60 -19.31 4.52
CA LEU A 42 20.61 -19.92 3.66
C LEU A 42 22.02 -19.36 3.90
N ILE A 43 22.14 -18.05 4.13
CA ILE A 43 23.41 -17.40 4.45
C ILE A 43 23.93 -17.85 5.81
N ASP A 44 23.07 -17.87 6.83
CA ASP A 44 23.43 -18.31 8.18
C ASP A 44 23.89 -19.78 8.16
N TYR A 45 23.14 -20.63 7.45
CA TYR A 45 23.51 -22.04 7.25
C TYR A 45 24.84 -22.20 6.50
N GLN A 46 25.10 -21.39 5.46
CA GLN A 46 26.39 -21.39 4.76
C GLN A 46 27.55 -21.07 5.70
N ASN A 47 27.39 -20.08 6.57
CA ASN A 47 28.41 -19.64 7.53
C ASN A 47 28.69 -20.73 8.57
N GLU A 48 27.64 -21.32 9.14
CA GLU A 48 27.76 -22.44 10.08
C GLU A 48 28.47 -23.63 9.42
N TYR A 49 28.07 -23.98 8.21
CA TYR A 49 28.65 -25.08 7.45
C TYR A 49 30.15 -24.88 7.17
N ARG A 50 30.57 -23.65 6.82
CA ARG A 50 31.99 -23.27 6.64
C ARG A 50 32.78 -23.35 7.95
N SER A 51 32.19 -22.89 9.07
CA SER A 51 32.82 -22.93 10.38
C SER A 51 33.09 -24.37 10.84
N ASN A 52 32.12 -25.25 10.65
CA ASN A 52 32.24 -26.67 10.99
C ASN A 52 33.34 -27.35 10.16
N LEU A 53 33.42 -27.04 8.86
CA LEU A 53 34.50 -27.57 8.01
C LEU A 53 35.88 -27.10 8.48
N ASN A 54 36.05 -25.81 8.80
CA ASN A 54 37.34 -25.28 9.25
C ASN A 54 37.82 -25.96 10.53
N THR A 55 36.88 -26.32 11.42
CA THR A 55 37.16 -27.10 12.64
C THR A 55 37.61 -28.53 12.30
N ASP A 56 36.92 -29.19 11.37
CA ASP A 56 37.30 -30.52 10.88
C ASP A 56 38.66 -30.52 10.16
N MET A 57 39.02 -29.42 9.47
CA MET A 57 40.29 -29.27 8.74
C MET A 57 41.50 -29.31 9.67
N GLY A 58 41.37 -28.78 10.89
CA GLY A 58 42.43 -28.83 11.90
C GLY A 58 42.81 -30.25 12.33
N ASN A 59 41.91 -31.23 12.13
CA ASN A 59 42.10 -32.62 12.56
C ASN A 59 42.48 -33.58 11.40
N GLY A 60 42.59 -33.07 10.17
CA GLY A 60 42.85 -33.86 8.96
C GLY A 60 41.57 -34.43 8.35
N ILE A 61 41.27 -34.07 7.09
CA ILE A 61 40.03 -34.46 6.40
C ILE A 61 40.31 -35.52 5.34
N ALA A 62 39.45 -36.54 5.27
CA ALA A 62 39.45 -37.51 4.18
C ALA A 62 39.04 -36.85 2.84
N SER A 63 39.76 -37.15 1.76
CA SER A 63 39.58 -36.54 0.42
C SER A 63 38.13 -36.58 -0.09
N ASN A 64 37.39 -37.65 0.20
CA ASN A 64 35.96 -37.78 -0.15
C ASN A 64 35.06 -36.75 0.55
N ARG A 65 35.32 -36.43 1.82
CA ARG A 65 34.57 -35.41 2.58
C ARG A 65 34.81 -34.01 2.00
N TRP A 66 36.03 -33.73 1.54
CA TRP A 66 36.37 -32.48 0.88
C TRP A 66 35.63 -32.30 -0.46
N ILE A 67 35.57 -33.35 -1.29
CA ILE A 67 34.84 -33.31 -2.58
C ILE A 67 33.34 -33.07 -2.35
N ASN A 68 32.74 -33.79 -1.39
CA ASN A 68 31.33 -33.62 -1.05
C ASN A 68 31.02 -32.20 -0.57
N TYR A 69 31.92 -31.62 0.24
CA TYR A 69 31.81 -30.23 0.68
C TYR A 69 31.80 -29.26 -0.50
N GLN A 70 32.73 -29.40 -1.45
CA GLN A 70 32.81 -28.54 -2.63
C GLN A 70 31.55 -28.62 -3.50
N GLN A 71 30.98 -29.82 -3.68
CA GLN A 71 29.73 -29.96 -4.44
C GLN A 71 28.54 -29.33 -3.73
N PHE A 72 28.45 -29.50 -2.42
CA PHE A 72 27.37 -28.94 -1.63
C PHE A 72 27.44 -27.42 -1.57
N ILE A 73 28.63 -26.83 -1.33
CA ILE A 73 28.78 -25.38 -1.22
C ILE A 73 28.42 -24.69 -2.55
N GLN A 74 28.81 -25.27 -3.69
CA GLN A 74 28.43 -24.77 -5.01
C GLN A 74 26.91 -24.81 -5.24
N SER A 75 26.24 -25.86 -4.75
CA SER A 75 24.78 -25.99 -4.86
C SER A 75 24.06 -24.98 -3.95
N LEU A 76 24.58 -24.76 -2.75
CA LEU A 76 24.07 -23.77 -1.80
C LEU A 76 24.26 -22.34 -2.31
N GLU A 77 25.40 -22.01 -2.91
CA GLU A 77 25.66 -20.71 -3.52
C GLU A 77 24.67 -20.40 -4.66
N LYS A 78 24.39 -21.39 -5.53
CA LYS A 78 23.35 -21.25 -6.56
C LYS A 78 21.96 -20.99 -5.96
N ALA A 79 21.60 -21.68 -4.87
CA ALA A 79 20.33 -21.44 -4.19
C ALA A 79 20.27 -20.02 -3.59
N ILE A 80 21.35 -19.55 -2.96
CA ILE A 80 21.46 -18.18 -2.43
C ILE A 80 21.29 -17.15 -3.54
N GLU A 81 21.91 -17.34 -4.71
CA GLU A 81 21.75 -16.46 -5.87
C GLU A 81 20.29 -16.42 -6.35
N GLN A 82 19.61 -17.57 -6.41
CA GLN A 82 18.19 -17.64 -6.76
C GLN A 82 17.32 -16.88 -5.75
N HIS A 83 17.56 -17.03 -4.45
CA HIS A 83 16.82 -16.31 -3.41
C HIS A 83 17.12 -14.80 -3.41
N ARG A 84 18.34 -14.37 -3.74
CA ARG A 84 18.67 -12.94 -3.96
C ARG A 84 17.89 -12.35 -5.12
N LEU A 85 17.78 -13.09 -6.24
CA LEU A 85 16.98 -12.68 -7.37
C LEU A 85 15.50 -12.60 -7.00
N GLN A 86 15.00 -13.59 -6.26
CA GLN A 86 13.61 -13.61 -5.78
C GLN A 86 13.30 -12.43 -4.86
N LEU A 87 14.19 -12.11 -3.92
CA LEU A 87 14.07 -10.93 -3.06
C LEU A 87 14.02 -9.64 -3.90
N THR A 88 14.88 -9.53 -4.91
CA THR A 88 14.88 -8.37 -5.83
C THR A 88 13.55 -8.22 -6.57
N GLN A 89 12.96 -9.33 -7.03
CA GLN A 89 11.64 -9.31 -7.68
C GLN A 89 10.54 -8.90 -6.70
N TRP A 90 10.59 -9.36 -5.44
CA TRP A 90 9.63 -8.95 -4.42
C TRP A 90 9.75 -7.47 -4.05
N THR A 91 10.97 -6.95 -3.91
CA THR A 91 11.22 -5.52 -3.69
C THR A 91 10.60 -4.69 -4.82
N GLN A 92 10.80 -5.09 -6.08
CA GLN A 92 10.18 -4.40 -7.21
C GLN A 92 8.64 -4.45 -7.17
N LYS A 93 8.05 -5.59 -6.78
CA LYS A 93 6.59 -5.70 -6.61
C LYS A 93 6.07 -4.79 -5.49
N VAL A 94 6.80 -4.66 -4.38
CA VAL A 94 6.47 -3.72 -3.29
C VAL A 94 6.48 -2.29 -3.81
N ASP A 95 7.50 -1.89 -4.58
CA ASP A 95 7.61 -0.54 -5.12
C ASP A 95 6.46 -0.20 -6.08
N LEU A 96 6.09 -1.16 -6.96
CA LEU A 96 4.95 -1.00 -7.87
C LEU A 96 3.63 -0.89 -7.11
N ALA A 97 3.40 -1.76 -6.12
CA ALA A 97 2.20 -1.70 -5.29
C ALA A 97 2.12 -0.39 -4.49
N LEU A 98 3.25 0.09 -3.96
CA LEU A 98 3.33 1.35 -3.22
C LEU A 98 3.02 2.54 -4.12
N LYS A 99 3.54 2.55 -5.35
CA LYS A 99 3.23 3.58 -6.35
C LYS A 99 1.73 3.58 -6.68
N SER A 100 1.15 2.43 -6.98
CA SER A 100 -0.28 2.30 -7.26
C SER A 100 -1.16 2.79 -6.11
N TRP A 101 -0.82 2.40 -4.87
CA TRP A 101 -1.55 2.88 -3.69
C TRP A 101 -1.48 4.41 -3.53
N ARG A 102 -0.31 5.02 -3.75
CA ARG A 102 -0.16 6.48 -3.69
C ARG A 102 -1.02 7.20 -4.74
N GLU A 103 -1.01 6.73 -5.98
CA GLU A 103 -1.81 7.30 -7.07
C GLU A 103 -3.31 7.23 -6.77
N LYS A 104 -3.79 6.07 -6.31
CA LYS A 104 -5.19 5.90 -5.90
C LYS A 104 -5.55 6.78 -4.71
N LYS A 105 -4.66 6.93 -3.74
CA LYS A 105 -4.88 7.79 -2.57
C LYS A 105 -5.00 9.26 -2.97
N GLN A 106 -4.17 9.73 -3.90
CA GLN A 106 -4.27 11.08 -4.47
C GLN A 106 -5.60 11.28 -5.20
N ARG A 107 -6.05 10.29 -5.96
CA ARG A 107 -7.35 10.36 -6.65
C ARG A 107 -8.52 10.44 -5.66
N LEU A 108 -8.49 9.68 -4.56
CA LEU A 108 -9.48 9.79 -3.49
C LEU A 108 -9.51 11.20 -2.87
N GLN A 109 -8.35 11.78 -2.60
CA GLN A 109 -8.25 13.16 -2.08
C GLN A 109 -8.83 14.20 -3.06
N ALA A 110 -8.64 14.00 -4.37
CA ALA A 110 -9.24 14.86 -5.37
C ALA A 110 -10.77 14.79 -5.36
N TRP A 111 -11.34 13.59 -5.23
CA TRP A 111 -12.80 13.41 -5.08
C TRP A 111 -13.35 14.02 -3.81
N GLN A 112 -12.66 13.83 -2.67
CA GLN A 112 -13.04 14.46 -1.40
C GLN A 112 -13.09 15.99 -1.54
N THR A 113 -12.08 16.58 -2.17
CA THR A 113 -12.02 18.03 -2.40
C THR A 113 -13.19 18.52 -3.25
N LEU A 114 -13.60 17.77 -4.27
CA LEU A 114 -14.76 18.11 -5.10
C LEU A 114 -16.07 18.01 -4.33
N GLN A 115 -16.22 16.97 -3.49
CA GLN A 115 -17.37 16.79 -2.63
C GLN A 115 -17.49 17.95 -1.61
N ASP A 116 -16.39 18.33 -0.96
CA ASP A 116 -16.37 19.45 0.00
C ASP A 116 -16.81 20.77 -0.66
N ARG A 117 -16.34 21.03 -1.89
CA ARG A 117 -16.75 22.19 -2.68
C ARG A 117 -18.23 22.14 -3.06
N GLN A 118 -18.75 20.97 -3.42
CA GLN A 118 -20.17 20.80 -3.73
C GLN A 118 -21.04 21.08 -2.50
N THR A 119 -20.66 20.54 -1.34
CA THR A 119 -21.37 20.76 -0.07
C THR A 119 -21.35 22.24 0.32
N ALA A 120 -20.20 22.91 0.19
CA ALA A 120 -20.09 24.34 0.47
C ALA A 120 -20.96 25.19 -0.47
N ALA A 121 -21.02 24.84 -1.76
CA ALA A 121 -21.86 25.53 -2.73
C ALA A 121 -23.36 25.32 -2.46
N ALA A 122 -23.76 24.11 -2.07
CA ALA A 122 -25.14 23.80 -1.71
C ALA A 122 -25.58 24.60 -0.47
N LEU A 123 -24.75 24.62 0.58
CA LEU A 123 -25.01 25.40 1.80
C LEU A 123 -25.14 26.90 1.50
N LEU A 124 -24.28 27.44 0.63
CA LEU A 124 -24.36 28.84 0.23
C LEU A 124 -25.65 29.15 -0.54
N ALA A 125 -26.08 28.25 -1.43
CA ALA A 125 -27.32 28.40 -2.17
C ALA A 125 -28.54 28.36 -1.24
N GLU A 126 -28.57 27.44 -0.28
CA GLU A 126 -29.62 27.32 0.72
C GLU A 126 -29.72 28.59 1.58
N ASN A 127 -28.59 29.07 2.11
CA ASN A 127 -28.54 30.32 2.87
C ASN A 127 -29.07 31.52 2.08
N ARG A 128 -28.76 31.62 0.78
CA ARG A 128 -29.29 32.68 -0.09
C ARG A 128 -30.79 32.56 -0.30
N MET A 129 -31.30 31.33 -0.47
CA MET A 129 -32.74 31.10 -0.62
C MET A 129 -33.50 31.47 0.66
N ASP A 130 -32.96 31.13 1.83
CA ASP A 130 -33.61 31.42 3.09
C ASP A 130 -33.56 32.90 3.46
N GLN A 131 -32.44 33.58 3.22
CA GLN A 131 -32.36 35.05 3.32
C GLN A 131 -33.42 35.72 2.44
N LYS A 132 -33.53 35.32 1.17
CA LYS A 132 -34.53 35.85 0.25
C LYS A 132 -35.97 35.66 0.77
N LYS A 133 -36.31 34.47 1.29
CA LYS A 133 -37.64 34.21 1.87
C LYS A 133 -37.92 35.09 3.08
N MET A 134 -36.93 35.30 3.95
CA MET A 134 -37.06 36.16 5.13
C MET A 134 -37.26 37.62 4.72
N ASP A 135 -36.50 38.11 3.74
CA ASP A 135 -36.63 39.46 3.21
C ASP A 135 -38.01 39.69 2.58
N GLU A 136 -38.51 38.73 1.78
CA GLU A 136 -39.85 38.77 1.21
C GLU A 136 -40.94 38.80 2.30
N PHE A 137 -40.77 38.03 3.38
CA PHE A 137 -41.69 38.02 4.50
C PHE A 137 -41.69 39.35 5.25
N ALA A 138 -40.50 39.90 5.53
CA ALA A 138 -40.33 41.20 6.20
C ALA A 138 -40.96 42.34 5.39
N GLN A 139 -40.76 42.37 4.07
CA GLN A 139 -41.38 43.35 3.17
C GLN A 139 -42.91 43.26 3.19
N ARG A 140 -43.47 42.04 3.09
CA ARG A 140 -44.92 41.83 3.17
C ARG A 140 -45.51 42.25 4.52
N ALA A 141 -44.80 41.98 5.62
CA ALA A 141 -45.22 42.39 6.95
C ALA A 141 -45.20 43.92 7.11
N ALA A 142 -44.18 44.61 6.57
CA ALA A 142 -44.08 46.06 6.57
C ALA A 142 -45.22 46.71 5.77
N MET A 143 -45.58 46.17 4.59
CA MET A 143 -46.69 46.66 3.77
C MET A 143 -48.07 46.44 4.42
N ARG A 144 -48.19 45.55 5.41
CA ARG A 144 -49.46 45.21 6.08
C ARG A 144 -49.72 46.00 7.36
N LYS A 145 -48.79 46.82 7.85
CA LYS A 145 -49.08 47.76 8.96
C LYS A 145 -49.68 49.03 8.37
N PRO A 146 -50.99 49.31 8.54
CA PRO A 146 -51.47 50.68 8.47
C PRO A 146 -51.05 51.42 9.74
N GLU A 147 -50.88 52.74 9.63
CA GLU A 147 -50.68 53.65 10.76
C GLU A 147 -51.81 53.55 11.80
#